data_AF-A0A7Y5QMS6-F1
#
_entry.id   AF-A0A7Y5QMS6-F1
#
_cell.length_a   1.000
_cell.length_b   1.000
_cell.length_c   1.000
_cell.angle_alpha   90.00
_cell.angle_beta   90.00
_cell.angle_gamma   90.00
#
_symmetry.space_group_name_H-M   'P 1'
#
loop_
_entity.id
_entity.type
_entity.pdbx_description
1 polymer ?
#
loop_
_entity_poly.entity_id
_entity_poly.type
_entity_poly.pdbx_seq_one_letter_code
_entity_poly.pdbx_strand_id
1 'polypeptide(L)'
;MKRVLFLLVPLAGACVAPLKLARDDSPVVLARHQIRAPDPSTRGSHAVLRLYYGSGTDKRRAEYRDSVTLRTATVDGSKLADVPGQAGRDRTKYWGFGFNRMPVNGRVWYPDGDGPFPLVLIVHGNHNMKDFSDPGYGYLGELLASRGFILASVDMNFLNGGIGRENDARGWMLLQHLRQWRRFNDSTGSPLQGKVDLSRIALMGHSRGGEAVAVAAAFNRLSHYPDDATLTFDFGFNIRSLVAIAPVDGQYRPADKPTPLSNVNYLLIHGSHDGDVSTFSGLPQYERIRFTDGGDWFKSAFYVYRANHGQWNTVWGNKDNGPRSGRFLDLRGLLPPAAQRKFAEVTITAFLEATLRGRREYLPLFRDHRVAGGWLPKTMYTTRFEESGFRAAADFEDDVDVTTGSAPGVRLAGDSLATWKEALVPFRTRNSTQFHNAAWIGWNNRIAGDDTTRMGRPAAYELALGDSLRSAWGVDRASALVFSLAPTDAKPGPRQPARD
;
A
#
# COMPACT_ATOMS: atom_id res chain seq x y z
N MET A 1 -70.78 13.90 5.49
CA MET A 1 -70.40 14.06 4.06
C MET A 1 -69.39 15.21 3.99
N LYS A 2 -68.19 15.17 3.41
CA LYS A 2 -67.35 14.17 2.76
C LYS A 2 -65.91 14.56 3.18
N ARG A 3 -65.14 13.61 3.69
CA ARG A 3 -63.67 13.76 3.85
C ARG A 3 -63.07 13.79 2.44
N VAL A 4 -62.41 14.87 2.07
CA VAL A 4 -61.56 14.90 0.87
C VAL A 4 -60.13 14.65 1.35
N LEU A 5 -59.69 13.41 1.16
CA LEU A 5 -58.32 12.96 1.39
C LEU A 5 -57.49 13.42 0.20
N PHE A 6 -56.68 14.47 0.37
CA PHE A 6 -55.63 14.78 -0.61
C PHE A 6 -54.47 13.80 -0.40
N LEU A 7 -54.44 12.74 -1.21
CA LEU A 7 -53.22 11.99 -1.46
C LEU A 7 -52.26 12.91 -2.24
N LEU A 8 -51.30 13.49 -1.54
CA LEU A 8 -50.07 13.97 -2.16
C LEU A 8 -49.06 12.83 -2.09
N VAL A 9 -48.99 12.05 -3.17
CA VAL A 9 -47.84 11.18 -3.46
C VAL A 9 -46.86 12.04 -4.25
N PRO A 10 -45.72 12.48 -3.68
CA PRO A 10 -44.63 12.90 -4.52
C PRO A 10 -43.96 11.61 -5.02
N LEU A 11 -44.26 11.23 -6.26
CA LEU A 11 -43.39 10.40 -7.07
C LEU A 11 -42.11 11.20 -7.34
N ALA A 12 -41.26 11.32 -6.34
CA ALA A 12 -39.87 11.69 -6.53
C ALA A 12 -39.17 10.45 -7.12
N GLY A 13 -39.40 10.21 -8.41
CA GLY A 13 -38.51 9.38 -9.21
C GLY A 13 -37.16 10.06 -9.16
N ALA A 14 -36.30 9.63 -8.24
CA ALA A 14 -34.95 10.13 -8.15
C ALA A 14 -34.28 9.88 -9.51
N CYS A 15 -34.03 10.94 -10.27
CA CYS A 15 -33.18 10.89 -11.45
C CYS A 15 -31.78 10.49 -11.00
N VAL A 16 -31.53 9.19 -10.85
CA VAL A 16 -30.19 8.68 -10.56
C VAL A 16 -29.36 8.92 -11.81
N ALA A 17 -28.28 9.69 -11.69
CA ALA A 17 -27.37 9.93 -12.80
C ALA A 17 -26.91 8.59 -13.41
N PRO A 18 -26.77 8.52 -14.75
CA PRO A 18 -26.25 7.32 -15.40
C PRO A 18 -24.85 7.03 -14.89
N LEU A 19 -24.59 5.76 -14.56
CA LEU A 19 -23.27 5.30 -14.15
C LEU A 19 -22.30 5.46 -15.33
N LYS A 20 -21.26 6.26 -15.15
CA LYS A 20 -20.18 6.45 -16.14
C LYS A 20 -18.95 5.69 -15.69
N LEU A 21 -18.61 4.62 -16.42
CA LEU A 21 -17.37 3.87 -16.24
C LEU A 21 -16.48 4.04 -17.46
N ALA A 22 -15.17 3.89 -17.26
CA ALA A 22 -14.22 3.71 -18.34
C ALA A 22 -14.56 2.42 -19.11
N ARG A 23 -14.22 2.40 -20.41
CA ARG A 23 -14.41 1.22 -21.24
C ARG A 23 -13.49 0.09 -20.75
N ASP A 24 -14.06 -1.09 -20.54
CA ASP A 24 -13.31 -2.28 -20.13
C ASP A 24 -12.28 -2.69 -21.20
N ASP A 25 -11.02 -2.73 -20.82
CA ASP A 25 -9.87 -3.12 -21.64
C ASP A 25 -9.38 -4.55 -21.32
N SER A 26 -9.94 -5.19 -20.29
CA SER A 26 -9.49 -6.50 -19.81
C SER A 26 -9.55 -7.61 -20.85
N PRO A 27 -10.47 -7.65 -21.85
CA PRO A 27 -10.42 -8.64 -22.92
C PRO A 27 -9.15 -8.58 -23.78
N VAL A 28 -8.47 -7.43 -23.82
CA VAL A 28 -7.22 -7.23 -24.57
C VAL A 28 -6.02 -7.32 -23.64
N VAL A 29 -6.05 -6.59 -22.52
CA VAL A 29 -4.94 -6.46 -21.57
C VAL A 29 -4.63 -7.78 -20.85
N LEU A 30 -5.66 -8.60 -20.56
CA LEU A 30 -5.51 -9.88 -19.86
C LEU A 30 -5.65 -11.09 -20.80
N ALA A 31 -5.55 -10.90 -22.12
CA ALA A 31 -5.74 -11.96 -23.11
C ALA A 31 -4.65 -13.05 -23.10
N ARG A 32 -3.49 -12.76 -22.51
CA ARG A 32 -2.30 -13.61 -22.55
C ARG A 32 -1.91 -14.06 -21.15
N HIS A 33 -1.42 -15.28 -21.05
CA HIS A 33 -0.83 -15.83 -19.84
C HIS A 33 0.57 -16.36 -20.18
N GLN A 34 1.60 -15.82 -19.53
CA GLN A 34 3.00 -16.15 -19.81
C GLN A 34 3.79 -16.58 -18.57
N ILE A 35 3.22 -16.46 -17.38
CA ILE A 35 3.87 -16.86 -16.13
C ILE A 35 3.87 -18.39 -16.05
N ARG A 36 5.06 -19.00 -15.96
CA ARG A 36 5.20 -20.46 -15.82
C ARG A 36 5.27 -20.85 -14.34
N ALA A 37 4.19 -20.60 -13.61
CA ALA A 37 4.02 -21.01 -12.21
C ALA A 37 2.55 -21.35 -11.93
N PRO A 38 2.22 -22.08 -10.85
CA PRO A 38 0.83 -22.29 -10.44
C PRO A 38 0.17 -20.96 -10.03
N ASP A 39 -1.16 -20.84 -10.23
CA ASP A 39 -1.93 -19.68 -9.75
C ASP A 39 -1.67 -19.47 -8.25
N PRO A 40 -1.10 -18.32 -7.84
CA PRO A 40 -0.73 -18.07 -6.46
C PRO A 40 -1.93 -18.02 -5.50
N SER A 41 -3.15 -17.85 -6.02
CA SER A 41 -4.37 -17.87 -5.22
C SER A 41 -5.00 -19.26 -5.04
N THR A 42 -4.43 -20.31 -5.65
CA THR A 42 -4.85 -21.68 -5.32
C THR A 42 -4.23 -22.10 -3.99
N ARG A 43 -5.01 -22.83 -3.17
CA ARG A 43 -4.53 -23.44 -1.93
C ARG A 43 -3.30 -24.33 -2.21
N GLY A 44 -2.35 -24.32 -1.29
CA GLY A 44 -1.18 -25.20 -1.34
C GLY A 44 -1.46 -26.57 -0.72
N SER A 45 -0.39 -27.33 -0.49
CA SER A 45 -0.44 -28.71 -0.02
C SER A 45 -0.58 -28.88 1.49
N HIS A 46 -0.35 -27.84 2.29
CA HIS A 46 -0.41 -27.95 3.74
C HIS A 46 -1.86 -27.91 4.25
N ALA A 47 -2.18 -28.77 5.22
CA ALA A 47 -3.34 -28.55 6.08
C ALA A 47 -3.12 -27.27 6.90
N VAL A 48 -4.20 -26.57 7.23
CA VAL A 48 -4.15 -25.28 7.94
C VAL A 48 -4.57 -25.48 9.39
N LEU A 49 -3.66 -25.15 10.30
CA LEU A 49 -3.93 -25.07 11.73
C LEU A 49 -4.22 -23.63 12.14
N ARG A 50 -4.96 -23.46 13.24
CA ARG A 50 -5.35 -22.16 13.77
C ARG A 50 -5.11 -22.08 15.27
N LEU A 51 -4.73 -20.91 15.75
CA LEU A 51 -4.66 -20.61 17.18
C LEU A 51 -4.90 -19.12 17.44
N TYR A 52 -5.12 -18.80 18.72
CA TYR A 52 -5.15 -17.42 19.20
C TYR A 52 -4.02 -17.23 20.21
N TYR A 53 -3.39 -16.05 20.17
CA TYR A 53 -2.56 -15.58 21.27
C TYR A 53 -3.11 -14.28 21.81
N GLY A 54 -2.90 -14.02 23.11
CA GLY A 54 -3.39 -12.79 23.73
C GLY A 54 -3.34 -12.78 25.24
N SER A 55 -3.93 -11.75 25.84
CA SER A 55 -3.90 -11.53 27.29
C SER A 55 -4.65 -12.60 28.10
N GLY A 56 -5.62 -13.29 27.49
CA GLY A 56 -6.50 -14.25 28.17
C GLY A 56 -7.41 -13.60 29.22
N THR A 57 -7.65 -12.29 29.09
CA THR A 57 -8.47 -11.48 30.00
C THR A 57 -9.30 -10.42 29.26
N ASP A 58 -9.42 -10.55 27.93
CA ASP A 58 -10.11 -9.55 27.12
C ASP A 58 -11.61 -9.46 27.47
N LYS A 59 -12.07 -8.23 27.74
CA LYS A 59 -13.46 -7.98 28.15
C LYS A 59 -14.46 -8.09 26.99
N ARG A 60 -14.01 -7.86 25.76
CA ARG A 60 -14.85 -7.70 24.56
C ARG A 60 -14.71 -8.84 23.58
N ARG A 61 -13.61 -9.58 23.62
CA ARG A 61 -13.22 -10.61 22.65
C ARG A 61 -13.10 -11.96 23.35
N ALA A 62 -14.09 -12.83 23.16
CA ALA A 62 -14.10 -14.15 23.79
C ALA A 62 -12.91 -15.00 23.35
N GLU A 63 -12.46 -14.86 22.10
CA GLU A 63 -11.29 -15.58 21.58
C GLU A 63 -9.99 -15.21 22.31
N TYR A 64 -9.85 -13.95 22.75
CA TYR A 64 -8.68 -13.46 23.49
C TYR A 64 -8.86 -13.55 25.01
N ARG A 65 -9.99 -14.09 25.48
CA ARG A 65 -10.27 -14.39 26.89
C ARG A 65 -10.20 -15.88 27.16
N ASP A 66 -10.93 -16.66 26.38
CA ASP A 66 -11.24 -18.07 26.65
C ASP A 66 -10.49 -19.04 25.73
N SER A 67 -10.07 -18.59 24.54
CA SER A 67 -9.52 -19.46 23.49
C SER A 67 -8.03 -19.23 23.19
N VAL A 68 -7.32 -18.52 24.07
CA VAL A 68 -5.88 -18.26 23.90
C VAL A 68 -5.09 -19.55 24.11
N THR A 69 -4.43 -20.01 23.05
CA THR A 69 -3.45 -21.11 23.11
C THR A 69 -2.13 -20.62 23.71
N LEU A 70 -1.77 -19.37 23.41
CA LEU A 70 -0.53 -18.74 23.86
C LEU A 70 -0.84 -17.44 24.61
N ARG A 71 -0.51 -17.38 25.89
CA ARG A 71 -0.71 -16.17 26.70
C ARG A 71 0.41 -15.16 26.46
N THR A 72 0.05 -13.88 26.43
CA THR A 72 1.00 -12.77 26.23
C THR A 72 0.87 -11.75 27.35
N ALA A 73 2.01 -11.14 27.73
CA ALA A 73 1.99 -9.95 28.57
C ALA A 73 1.41 -8.74 27.82
N THR A 74 0.92 -7.76 28.56
CA THR A 74 0.58 -6.44 28.01
C THR A 74 1.84 -5.58 27.86
N VAL A 75 1.78 -4.57 27.01
CA VAL A 75 2.86 -3.60 26.81
C VAL A 75 2.40 -2.18 27.14
N ASP A 76 3.32 -1.35 27.62
CA ASP A 76 3.05 0.07 27.93
C ASP A 76 3.42 0.93 26.73
N GLY A 77 2.40 1.50 26.07
CA GLY A 77 2.57 2.49 24.99
C GLY A 77 1.93 3.83 25.33
N SER A 78 1.89 4.19 26.62
CA SER A 78 1.39 5.49 27.08
C SER A 78 2.12 6.71 26.47
N LYS A 79 3.35 6.52 25.97
CA LYS A 79 4.14 7.53 25.23
C LYS A 79 3.76 7.67 23.76
N LEU A 80 3.09 6.65 23.21
CA LEU A 80 2.79 6.52 21.78
C LEU A 80 1.34 6.82 21.45
N ALA A 81 0.42 6.70 22.42
CA ALA A 81 -0.99 6.95 22.19
C ALA A 81 -1.67 7.55 23.42
N ASP A 82 -2.49 8.56 23.19
CA ASP A 82 -3.33 9.16 24.24
C ASP A 82 -4.72 9.55 23.74
N VAL A 83 -5.65 9.61 24.70
CA VAL A 83 -6.98 10.21 24.52
C VAL A 83 -7.32 10.91 25.83
N PRO A 84 -7.24 12.25 25.90
CA PRO A 84 -7.49 12.97 27.14
C PRO A 84 -8.98 13.03 27.49
N GLY A 85 -9.26 13.41 28.74
CA GLY A 85 -10.61 13.75 29.19
C GLY A 85 -11.60 12.58 29.27
N GLN A 86 -12.88 12.89 29.08
CA GLN A 86 -13.96 11.92 29.23
C GLN A 86 -13.90 10.81 28.18
N ALA A 87 -13.51 11.13 26.95
CA ALA A 87 -13.37 10.15 25.87
C ALA A 87 -12.35 9.05 26.22
N GLY A 88 -11.22 9.40 26.84
CA GLY A 88 -10.24 8.43 27.31
C GLY A 88 -10.77 7.54 28.43
N ARG A 89 -11.49 8.12 29.40
CA ARG A 89 -12.13 7.35 30.48
C ARG A 89 -13.17 6.35 29.96
N ASP A 90 -14.00 6.78 29.02
CA ASP A 90 -15.01 5.92 28.39
C ASP A 90 -14.36 4.80 27.57
N ARG A 91 -13.26 5.10 26.88
CA ARG A 91 -12.45 4.11 26.16
C ARG A 91 -11.86 3.07 27.10
N THR A 92 -11.23 3.49 28.20
CA THR A 92 -10.67 2.59 29.22
C THR A 92 -11.77 1.74 29.86
N LYS A 93 -12.94 2.32 30.17
CA LYS A 93 -14.10 1.56 30.69
C LYS A 93 -14.62 0.54 29.67
N TYR A 94 -14.64 0.91 28.39
CA TYR A 94 -15.05 0.02 27.31
C TYR A 94 -14.10 -1.17 27.21
N TRP A 95 -12.80 -0.95 27.03
CA TRP A 95 -11.81 -2.00 26.83
C TRP A 95 -11.43 -2.77 28.09
N GLY A 96 -11.48 -2.13 29.26
CA GLY A 96 -10.99 -2.68 30.53
C GLY A 96 -9.50 -2.47 30.79
N PHE A 97 -8.81 -1.73 29.92
CA PHE A 97 -7.39 -1.37 30.03
C PHE A 97 -7.14 0.01 29.41
N GLY A 98 -6.03 0.65 29.81
CA GLY A 98 -5.53 1.89 29.21
C GLY A 98 -4.29 1.64 28.35
N PHE A 99 -3.71 2.70 27.76
CA PHE A 99 -2.53 2.60 26.90
C PHE A 99 -1.26 2.13 27.60
N ASN A 100 -1.23 2.14 28.94
CA ASN A 100 -0.16 1.55 29.74
C ASN A 100 -0.23 0.01 29.84
N ARG A 101 -1.31 -0.62 29.35
CA ARG A 101 -1.53 -2.06 29.39
C ARG A 101 -2.18 -2.56 28.10
N MET A 102 -1.63 -2.17 26.95
CA MET A 102 -2.13 -2.61 25.65
C MET A 102 -1.90 -4.12 25.46
N PRO A 103 -2.91 -4.89 25.04
CA PRO A 103 -2.77 -6.31 24.83
C PRO A 103 -2.07 -6.61 23.50
N VAL A 104 -1.26 -7.68 23.50
CA VAL A 104 -0.60 -8.22 22.30
C VAL A 104 -1.44 -9.38 21.78
N ASN A 105 -2.60 -9.08 21.18
CA ASN A 105 -3.58 -10.07 20.74
C ASN A 105 -3.46 -10.38 19.24
N GLY A 106 -3.65 -11.64 18.84
CA GLY A 106 -3.68 -11.99 17.42
C GLY A 106 -4.27 -13.36 17.14
N ARG A 107 -4.84 -13.48 15.93
CA ARG A 107 -5.37 -14.72 15.37
C ARG A 107 -4.41 -15.24 14.31
N VAL A 108 -4.15 -16.54 14.34
CA VAL A 108 -3.07 -17.16 13.57
C VAL A 108 -3.61 -18.27 12.69
N TRP A 109 -3.12 -18.32 11.45
CA TRP A 109 -3.19 -19.45 10.55
C TRP A 109 -1.77 -19.89 10.23
N TYR A 110 -1.48 -21.17 10.37
CA TYR A 110 -0.14 -21.71 10.13
C TYR A 110 -0.20 -23.09 9.48
N PRO A 111 0.84 -23.49 8.74
CA PRO A 111 0.87 -24.78 8.07
C PRO A 111 1.02 -25.91 9.09
N ASP A 112 0.31 -27.00 8.86
CA ASP A 112 0.65 -28.28 9.49
C ASP A 112 1.93 -28.83 8.83
N GLY A 113 2.97 -29.01 9.65
CA GLY A 113 4.31 -29.38 9.20
C GLY A 113 5.41 -28.79 10.09
N ASP A 114 6.65 -29.24 9.88
CA ASP A 114 7.77 -28.96 10.79
C ASP A 114 8.33 -27.54 10.67
N GLY A 115 8.17 -26.88 9.52
CA GLY A 115 8.75 -25.56 9.27
C GLY A 115 10.27 -25.62 9.04
N PRO A 116 11.00 -24.51 9.27
CA PRO A 116 10.49 -23.19 9.64
C PRO A 116 9.81 -22.49 8.45
N PHE A 117 8.73 -21.76 8.74
CA PHE A 117 7.93 -21.04 7.75
C PHE A 117 8.11 -19.52 7.88
N PRO A 118 8.11 -18.75 6.77
CA PRO A 118 8.14 -17.29 6.83
C PRO A 118 6.95 -16.73 7.63
N LEU A 119 7.20 -15.65 8.38
CA LEU A 119 6.20 -15.00 9.22
C LEU A 119 5.62 -13.76 8.55
N VAL A 120 4.29 -13.66 8.53
CA VAL A 120 3.55 -12.53 7.99
C VAL A 120 2.61 -11.98 9.08
N LEU A 121 2.78 -10.72 9.46
CA LEU A 121 1.79 -10.03 10.30
C LEU A 121 0.91 -9.14 9.42
N ILE A 122 -0.39 -9.09 9.68
CA ILE A 122 -1.31 -8.11 9.06
C ILE A 122 -2.04 -7.27 10.11
N VAL A 123 -2.03 -5.95 9.92
CA VAL A 123 -2.75 -4.99 10.76
C VAL A 123 -3.80 -4.22 9.96
N HIS A 124 -4.98 -4.05 10.55
CA HIS A 124 -6.04 -3.22 9.98
C HIS A 124 -5.78 -1.72 10.22
N GLY A 125 -6.50 -0.87 9.48
CA GLY A 125 -6.48 0.57 9.69
C GLY A 125 -7.52 1.07 10.68
N ASN A 126 -7.71 2.39 10.69
CA ASN A 126 -8.69 3.02 11.55
C ASN A 126 -10.12 2.66 11.12
N HIS A 127 -10.94 2.32 12.11
CA HIS A 127 -12.36 2.02 11.93
C HIS A 127 -13.10 2.46 13.20
N ASN A 128 -14.38 2.12 13.34
CA ASN A 128 -15.01 2.11 14.66
C ASN A 128 -14.35 1.07 15.57
N MET A 129 -13.94 1.48 16.78
CA MET A 129 -13.27 0.59 17.75
C MET A 129 -14.14 -0.60 18.21
N LYS A 130 -15.46 -0.51 18.03
CA LYS A 130 -16.41 -1.56 18.42
C LYS A 130 -16.66 -2.59 17.31
N ASP A 131 -16.17 -2.33 16.10
CA ASP A 131 -16.35 -3.17 14.92
C ASP A 131 -15.00 -3.85 14.61
N PHE A 132 -14.83 -5.08 15.07
CA PHE A 132 -13.53 -5.76 15.07
C PHE A 132 -13.05 -6.10 13.66
N SER A 133 -11.88 -5.55 13.30
CA SER A 133 -11.38 -5.58 11.93
C SER A 133 -10.43 -6.74 11.62
N ASP A 134 -9.75 -7.30 12.63
CA ASP A 134 -8.78 -8.39 12.47
C ASP A 134 -9.36 -9.71 11.89
N PRO A 135 -10.64 -10.10 12.10
CA PRO A 135 -11.15 -11.34 11.49
C PRO A 135 -11.22 -11.26 9.96
N GLY A 136 -11.24 -10.04 9.40
CA GLY A 136 -11.54 -9.79 8.00
C GLY A 136 -10.48 -10.23 6.99
N TYR A 137 -9.31 -10.67 7.46
CA TYR A 137 -8.21 -11.18 6.62
C TYR A 137 -8.09 -12.70 6.65
N GLY A 138 -9.05 -13.41 7.24
CA GLY A 138 -8.96 -14.87 7.38
C GLY A 138 -8.84 -15.63 6.06
N TYR A 139 -9.36 -15.08 4.96
CA TYR A 139 -9.18 -15.67 3.62
C TYR A 139 -7.70 -15.69 3.18
N LEU A 140 -6.95 -14.62 3.46
CA LEU A 140 -5.50 -14.57 3.24
C LEU A 140 -4.77 -15.52 4.20
N GLY A 141 -5.20 -15.57 5.47
CA GLY A 141 -4.61 -16.48 6.45
C GLY A 141 -4.69 -17.94 6.04
N GLU A 142 -5.88 -18.38 5.60
CA GLU A 142 -6.10 -19.72 5.06
C GLU A 142 -5.25 -20.02 3.82
N LEU A 143 -5.23 -19.10 2.87
CA LEU A 143 -4.47 -19.27 1.63
C LEU A 143 -2.97 -19.37 1.92
N LEU A 144 -2.41 -18.39 2.64
CA LEU A 144 -0.98 -18.32 2.91
C LEU A 144 -0.51 -19.48 3.78
N ALA A 145 -1.28 -19.88 4.79
CA ALA A 145 -0.99 -21.07 5.60
C ALA A 145 -0.96 -22.35 4.77
N SER A 146 -1.93 -22.55 3.87
CA SER A 146 -1.93 -23.74 3.01
C SER A 146 -0.70 -23.81 2.09
N ARG A 147 -0.04 -22.66 1.84
CA ARG A 147 1.12 -22.52 0.97
C ARG A 147 2.46 -22.46 1.70
N GLY A 148 2.47 -22.63 3.03
CA GLY A 148 3.71 -22.69 3.81
C GLY A 148 4.15 -21.33 4.39
N PHE A 149 3.22 -20.43 4.68
CA PHE A 149 3.47 -19.18 5.42
C PHE A 149 2.72 -19.19 6.75
N ILE A 150 3.26 -18.54 7.78
CA ILE A 150 2.49 -18.24 8.98
C ILE A 150 1.89 -16.85 8.81
N LEU A 151 0.56 -16.72 8.93
CA LEU A 151 -0.10 -15.42 8.98
C LEU A 151 -0.71 -15.18 10.35
N ALA A 152 -0.40 -14.03 10.94
CA ALA A 152 -1.07 -13.51 12.12
C ALA A 152 -1.79 -12.20 11.78
N SER A 153 -3.12 -12.18 11.92
CA SER A 153 -3.86 -10.92 11.92
C SER A 153 -3.91 -10.38 13.35
N VAL A 154 -3.30 -9.23 13.56
CA VAL A 154 -3.11 -8.64 14.88
C VAL A 154 -4.28 -7.73 15.25
N ASP A 155 -4.73 -7.80 16.49
CA ASP A 155 -5.82 -6.97 17.01
C ASP A 155 -5.26 -5.65 17.53
N MET A 156 -5.60 -4.56 16.84
CA MET A 156 -5.32 -3.19 17.26
C MET A 156 -6.60 -2.35 17.24
N ASN A 157 -7.77 -2.96 17.47
CA ASN A 157 -9.04 -2.23 17.50
C ASN A 157 -9.07 -1.20 18.64
N PHE A 158 -8.29 -1.42 19.71
CA PHE A 158 -8.11 -0.45 20.79
C PHE A 158 -7.28 0.79 20.38
N LEU A 159 -6.69 0.82 19.18
CA LEU A 159 -6.10 2.02 18.56
C LEU A 159 -7.03 2.69 17.53
N ASN A 160 -8.26 2.20 17.35
CA ASN A 160 -9.21 2.81 16.42
C ASN A 160 -9.97 4.01 17.04
N GLY A 161 -10.26 5.03 16.24
CA GLY A 161 -11.25 6.07 16.51
C GLY A 161 -10.72 7.23 17.35
N GLY A 162 -10.46 8.36 16.68
CA GLY A 162 -10.25 9.68 17.30
C GLY A 162 -9.09 9.75 18.29
N ILE A 163 -8.03 8.97 18.06
CA ILE A 163 -6.83 8.90 18.92
C ILE A 163 -5.76 9.84 18.37
N GLY A 164 -5.11 10.60 19.25
CA GLY A 164 -3.89 11.35 18.93
C GLY A 164 -2.68 10.43 19.08
N ARG A 165 -1.75 10.49 18.12
CA ARG A 165 -0.57 9.59 18.01
C ARG A 165 -0.99 8.12 17.99
N GLU A 166 -1.06 7.57 16.80
CA GLU A 166 -1.82 6.34 16.55
C GLU A 166 -1.09 5.44 15.56
N ASN A 167 -0.57 6.01 14.47
CA ASN A 167 0.21 5.24 13.50
C ASN A 167 1.61 4.87 13.98
N ASP A 168 2.25 5.72 14.78
CA ASP A 168 3.46 5.40 15.56
C ASP A 168 3.19 4.28 16.57
N ALA A 169 2.07 4.37 17.31
CA ALA A 169 1.65 3.30 18.23
C ALA A 169 1.40 1.97 17.49
N ARG A 170 0.68 1.97 16.35
CA ARG A 170 0.47 0.77 15.52
C ARG A 170 1.79 0.18 15.02
N GLY A 171 2.69 1.03 14.50
CA GLY A 171 4.00 0.61 14.00
C GLY A 171 4.84 -0.04 15.10
N TRP A 172 4.88 0.59 16.28
CA TRP A 172 5.56 0.03 17.45
C TRP A 172 4.91 -1.27 17.94
N MET A 173 3.57 -1.35 17.98
CA MET A 173 2.85 -2.56 18.37
C MET A 173 3.17 -3.75 17.46
N LEU A 174 3.33 -3.55 16.15
CA LEU A 174 3.77 -4.62 15.24
C LEU A 174 5.13 -5.21 15.66
N LEU A 175 6.06 -4.37 16.12
CA LEU A 175 7.37 -4.82 16.61
C LEU A 175 7.25 -5.54 17.97
N GLN A 176 6.32 -5.13 18.83
CA GLN A 176 5.99 -5.89 20.04
C GLN A 176 5.41 -7.28 19.72
N HIS A 177 4.59 -7.39 18.67
CA HIS A 177 4.14 -8.69 18.17
C HIS A 177 5.33 -9.54 17.69
N LEU A 178 6.25 -9.00 16.89
CA LEU A 178 7.44 -9.75 16.44
C LEU A 178 8.30 -10.22 17.62
N ARG A 179 8.45 -9.40 18.67
CA ARG A 179 9.13 -9.81 19.91
C ARG A 179 8.44 -10.98 20.60
N GLN A 180 7.12 -10.99 20.61
CA GLN A 180 6.35 -12.10 21.17
C GLN A 180 6.44 -13.36 20.29
N TRP A 181 6.48 -13.20 18.96
CA TRP A 181 6.70 -14.31 18.02
C TRP A 181 8.07 -14.97 18.19
N ARG A 182 9.13 -14.19 18.45
CA ARG A 182 10.45 -14.74 18.82
C ARG A 182 10.34 -15.64 20.06
N ARG A 183 9.65 -15.18 21.11
CA ARG A 183 9.42 -15.99 22.32
C ARG A 183 8.61 -17.25 22.05
N PHE A 184 7.59 -17.19 21.19
CA PHE A 184 6.82 -18.38 20.82
C PHE A 184 7.67 -19.41 20.08
N ASN A 185 8.60 -18.96 19.24
CA ASN A 185 9.49 -19.83 18.48
C ASN A 185 10.57 -20.46 19.36
N ASP A 186 11.03 -19.75 20.39
CA ASP A 186 12.17 -20.18 21.22
C ASP A 186 11.73 -20.97 22.48
N SER A 187 10.46 -20.88 22.88
CA SER A 187 9.94 -21.54 24.09
C SER A 187 9.74 -23.05 23.89
N THR A 188 10.39 -23.86 24.74
CA THR A 188 10.16 -25.31 24.81
C THR A 188 8.69 -25.65 25.09
N GLY A 189 8.11 -26.55 24.30
CA GLY A 189 6.72 -26.99 24.44
C GLY A 189 5.69 -26.04 23.84
N SER A 190 6.13 -24.92 23.24
CA SER A 190 5.26 -24.08 22.41
C SER A 190 4.82 -24.83 21.16
N PRO A 191 3.55 -24.74 20.72
CA PRO A 191 3.11 -25.29 19.44
C PRO A 191 3.83 -24.67 18.23
N LEU A 192 4.50 -23.52 18.43
CA LEU A 192 5.26 -22.80 17.41
C LEU A 192 6.77 -22.95 17.58
N GLN A 193 7.23 -23.80 18.51
CA GLN A 193 8.65 -24.01 18.75
C GLN A 193 9.37 -24.43 17.47
N GLY A 194 10.38 -23.66 17.05
CA GLY A 194 11.18 -23.90 15.85
C GLY A 194 10.42 -23.78 14.52
N LYS A 195 9.13 -23.42 14.51
CA LYS A 195 8.31 -23.36 13.29
C LYS A 195 8.40 -22.04 12.54
N VAL A 196 9.02 -21.01 13.13
CA VAL A 196 8.99 -19.63 12.61
C VAL A 196 10.36 -19.24 12.06
N ASP A 197 10.42 -18.89 10.79
CA ASP A 197 11.63 -18.33 10.19
C ASP A 197 11.70 -16.81 10.42
N LEU A 198 12.34 -16.41 11.53
CA LEU A 198 12.54 -15.01 11.88
C LEU A 198 13.53 -14.28 10.96
N SER A 199 14.21 -14.98 10.04
CA SER A 199 15.02 -14.36 9.00
C SER A 199 14.18 -13.91 7.79
N ARG A 200 12.90 -14.31 7.72
CA ARG A 200 11.99 -14.05 6.60
C ARG A 200 10.65 -13.50 7.10
N ILE A 201 10.63 -12.22 7.45
CA ILE A 201 9.45 -11.53 7.98
C ILE A 201 8.85 -10.60 6.94
N ALA A 202 7.52 -10.61 6.83
CA ALA A 202 6.73 -9.59 6.14
C ALA A 202 5.73 -8.92 7.08
N LEU A 203 5.48 -7.63 6.84
CA LEU A 203 4.42 -6.86 7.48
C LEU A 203 3.43 -6.38 6.43
N MET A 204 2.14 -6.61 6.66
CA MET A 204 1.04 -6.18 5.81
C MET A 204 0.13 -5.23 6.58
N GLY A 205 -0.40 -4.23 5.89
CA GLY A 205 -1.19 -3.20 6.53
C GLY A 205 -2.25 -2.64 5.61
N HIS A 206 -3.44 -2.38 6.14
CA HIS A 206 -4.54 -1.76 5.39
C HIS A 206 -4.81 -0.35 5.91
N SER A 207 -4.97 0.65 5.03
CA SER A 207 -5.33 2.02 5.40
C SER A 207 -4.27 2.62 6.32
N ARG A 208 -4.65 3.12 7.50
CA ARG A 208 -3.70 3.51 8.55
C ARG A 208 -2.70 2.42 8.92
N GLY A 209 -3.12 1.15 8.89
CA GLY A 209 -2.24 0.01 9.06
C GLY A 209 -1.18 -0.10 7.96
N GLY A 210 -1.50 0.32 6.74
CA GLY A 210 -0.57 0.32 5.61
C GLY A 210 0.54 1.37 5.72
N GLU A 211 0.27 2.49 6.39
CA GLU A 211 1.33 3.40 6.84
C GLU A 211 2.10 2.81 8.02
N ALA A 212 1.40 2.21 8.99
CA ALA A 212 2.01 1.66 10.19
C ALA A 212 3.08 0.60 9.91
N VAL A 213 2.97 -0.20 8.83
CA VAL A 213 4.02 -1.16 8.46
C VAL A 213 5.30 -0.48 7.96
N ALA A 214 5.19 0.70 7.32
CA ALA A 214 6.35 1.53 6.97
C ALA A 214 6.99 2.12 8.25
N VAL A 215 6.16 2.64 9.16
CA VAL A 215 6.64 3.14 10.46
C VAL A 215 7.33 2.05 11.27
N ALA A 216 6.76 0.84 11.32
CA ALA A 216 7.36 -0.32 11.98
C ALA A 216 8.74 -0.66 11.40
N ALA A 217 8.87 -0.71 10.07
CA ALA A 217 10.15 -1.00 9.42
C ALA A 217 11.20 0.10 9.68
N ALA A 218 10.80 1.36 9.76
CA ALA A 218 11.69 2.46 10.18
C ALA A 218 12.13 2.31 11.65
N PHE A 219 11.17 2.15 12.58
CA PHE A 219 11.44 1.98 14.02
C PHE A 219 12.30 0.76 14.32
N ASN A 220 12.16 -0.31 13.54
CA ASN A 220 12.93 -1.54 13.70
C ASN A 220 14.46 -1.34 13.60
N ARG A 221 14.90 -0.24 12.97
CA ARG A 221 16.32 0.12 12.79
C ARG A 221 16.80 1.19 13.78
N LEU A 222 15.92 1.71 14.62
CA LEU A 222 16.24 2.74 15.60
C LEU A 222 16.48 2.14 16.98
N SER A 223 17.28 2.83 17.78
CA SER A 223 17.50 2.51 19.19
C SER A 223 16.55 3.25 20.13
N HIS A 224 15.86 4.27 19.64
CA HIS A 224 14.97 5.13 20.44
C HIS A 224 13.76 5.57 19.63
N TYR A 225 12.67 5.87 20.33
CA TYR A 225 11.49 6.50 19.74
C TYR A 225 11.81 7.95 19.33
N PRO A 226 11.51 8.37 18.07
CA PRO A 226 11.89 9.70 17.59
C PRO A 226 11.29 10.88 18.37
N ASP A 227 10.08 10.73 18.93
CA ASP A 227 9.39 11.84 19.59
C ASP A 227 9.63 11.88 21.10
N ASP A 228 10.18 10.80 21.69
CA ASP A 228 10.57 10.73 23.10
C ASP A 228 11.65 9.65 23.30
N ALA A 229 12.91 10.08 23.40
CA ALA A 229 14.06 9.19 23.54
C ALA A 229 14.10 8.42 24.87
N THR A 230 13.21 8.69 25.83
CA THR A 230 13.12 7.86 27.04
C THR A 230 12.43 6.51 26.78
N LEU A 231 11.84 6.32 25.59
CA LEU A 231 11.41 5.01 25.10
C LEU A 231 12.50 4.41 24.21
N THR A 232 13.17 3.38 24.72
CA THR A 232 14.24 2.66 23.99
C THR A 232 13.67 1.52 23.16
N PHE A 233 14.35 1.22 22.07
CA PHE A 233 14.03 0.14 21.14
C PHE A 233 15.17 -0.88 21.11
N ASP A 234 14.79 -2.15 20.99
CA ASP A 234 15.67 -3.30 20.80
C ASP A 234 14.89 -4.35 20.00
N PHE A 235 14.79 -4.11 18.70
CA PHE A 235 13.96 -4.90 17.78
C PHE A 235 14.84 -5.66 16.79
N GLY A 236 15.40 -4.97 15.79
CA GLY A 236 16.38 -5.53 14.86
C GLY A 236 15.90 -6.75 14.08
N PHE A 237 14.61 -6.85 13.77
CA PHE A 237 14.03 -7.99 13.04
C PHE A 237 14.39 -7.95 11.55
N ASN A 238 14.51 -9.11 10.90
CA ASN A 238 14.76 -9.20 9.46
C ASN A 238 13.46 -9.04 8.64
N ILE A 239 12.90 -7.82 8.69
CA ILE A 239 11.72 -7.43 7.90
C ILE A 239 12.15 -7.22 6.44
N ARG A 240 11.81 -8.17 5.57
CA ARG A 240 12.22 -8.18 4.16
C ARG A 240 11.17 -7.63 3.21
N SER A 241 9.91 -7.57 3.64
CA SER A 241 8.79 -7.27 2.75
C SER A 241 7.67 -6.54 3.45
N LEU A 242 7.13 -5.53 2.78
CA LEU A 242 5.98 -4.76 3.23
C LEU A 242 4.88 -4.83 2.17
N VAL A 243 3.63 -4.99 2.61
CA VAL A 243 2.44 -4.91 1.77
C VAL A 243 1.51 -3.82 2.31
N ALA A 244 1.32 -2.75 1.56
CA ALA A 244 0.45 -1.65 1.91
C ALA A 244 -0.82 -1.69 1.04
N ILE A 245 -1.95 -1.96 1.68
CA ILE A 245 -3.28 -2.04 1.06
C ILE A 245 -4.00 -0.73 1.35
N ALA A 246 -4.41 -0.01 0.31
CA ALA A 246 -5.08 1.28 0.34
C ALA A 246 -4.54 2.22 1.45
N PRO A 247 -3.22 2.41 1.59
CA PRO A 247 -2.65 3.06 2.75
C PRO A 247 -2.89 4.59 2.72
N VAL A 248 -2.80 5.19 3.90
CA VAL A 248 -2.46 6.62 4.03
C VAL A 248 -0.93 6.79 4.05
N ASP A 249 -0.46 8.03 3.94
CA ASP A 249 0.95 8.39 4.14
C ASP A 249 1.03 9.75 4.85
N GLY A 250 1.92 9.87 5.83
CA GLY A 250 2.18 11.11 6.56
C GLY A 250 1.21 11.43 7.72
N GLN A 251 0.44 10.47 8.23
CA GLN A 251 -0.24 10.65 9.53
C GLN A 251 0.77 10.73 10.68
N TYR A 252 1.87 9.98 10.58
CA TYR A 252 3.02 10.10 11.45
C TYR A 252 4.24 10.54 10.66
N ARG A 253 4.95 11.55 11.19
CA ARG A 253 6.16 12.12 10.58
C ARG A 253 7.26 12.18 11.63
N PRO A 254 8.14 11.16 11.73
CA PRO A 254 9.20 11.17 12.73
C PRO A 254 10.10 12.39 12.52
N ALA A 255 10.25 13.22 13.56
CA ALA A 255 10.96 14.51 13.50
C ALA A 255 10.49 15.42 12.34
N ASP A 256 9.17 15.44 12.06
CA ASP A 256 8.52 16.17 10.97
C ASP A 256 9.00 15.78 9.55
N LYS A 257 9.67 14.64 9.41
CA LYS A 257 10.15 14.13 8.12
C LYS A 257 9.25 13.01 7.59
N PRO A 258 9.22 12.79 6.26
CA PRO A 258 8.63 11.59 5.69
C PRO A 258 9.28 10.33 6.28
N THR A 259 8.51 9.25 6.43
CA THR A 259 9.03 7.98 6.98
C THR A 259 10.13 7.40 6.07
N PRO A 260 11.36 7.21 6.58
CA PRO A 260 12.46 6.69 5.77
C PRO A 260 12.36 5.17 5.63
N LEU A 261 12.48 4.67 4.39
CA LEU A 261 12.57 3.25 4.10
C LEU A 261 13.65 3.00 3.03
N SER A 262 14.46 1.99 3.25
CA SER A 262 15.44 1.49 2.29
C SER A 262 15.56 -0.02 2.37
N ASN A 263 16.00 -0.67 1.30
CA ASN A 263 16.37 -2.09 1.30
C ASN A 263 15.26 -2.99 1.88
N VAL A 264 14.07 -2.84 1.32
CA VAL A 264 12.89 -3.64 1.66
C VAL A 264 12.05 -3.83 0.41
N ASN A 265 11.49 -5.03 0.21
CA ASN A 265 10.54 -5.22 -0.86
C ASN A 265 9.22 -4.53 -0.49
N TYR A 266 8.56 -3.88 -1.44
CA TYR A 266 7.34 -3.11 -1.16
C TYR A 266 6.24 -3.32 -2.20
N LEU A 267 5.09 -3.84 -1.77
CA LEU A 267 3.89 -3.95 -2.59
C LEU A 267 2.86 -2.92 -2.15
N LEU A 268 2.46 -2.05 -3.06
CA LEU A 268 1.40 -1.06 -2.86
C LEU A 268 0.17 -1.45 -3.68
N ILE A 269 -1.00 -1.54 -3.05
CA ILE A 269 -2.28 -1.83 -3.70
C ILE A 269 -3.25 -0.71 -3.34
N HIS A 270 -3.98 -0.13 -4.30
CA HIS A 270 -5.01 0.88 -4.02
C HIS A 270 -6.16 0.83 -5.02
N GLY A 271 -7.36 1.14 -4.57
CA GLY A 271 -8.56 1.14 -5.41
C GLY A 271 -8.88 2.50 -6.01
N SER A 272 -9.30 2.55 -7.28
CA SER A 272 -9.75 3.81 -7.90
C SER A 272 -11.06 4.38 -7.36
N HIS A 273 -11.87 3.52 -6.73
CA HIS A 273 -13.16 3.86 -6.12
C HIS A 273 -13.08 3.77 -4.59
N ASP A 274 -11.87 3.91 -4.05
CA ASP A 274 -11.65 4.08 -2.63
C ASP A 274 -12.35 5.36 -2.15
N GLY A 275 -13.40 5.18 -1.33
CA GLY A 275 -14.21 6.25 -0.81
C GLY A 275 -13.68 6.84 0.50
N ASP A 276 -12.70 6.20 1.14
CA ASP A 276 -12.11 6.64 2.41
C ASP A 276 -10.79 7.39 2.13
N VAL A 277 -9.84 6.70 1.48
CA VAL A 277 -8.59 7.27 0.99
C VAL A 277 -8.71 7.52 -0.51
N SER A 278 -9.35 8.64 -0.83
CA SER A 278 -9.75 8.99 -2.20
C SER A 278 -8.60 9.31 -3.17
N THR A 279 -7.34 9.27 -2.75
CA THR A 279 -6.17 9.46 -3.62
C THR A 279 -5.25 8.25 -3.49
N PHE A 280 -4.33 8.07 -4.44
CA PHE A 280 -3.33 6.99 -4.35
C PHE A 280 -2.25 7.34 -3.31
N SER A 281 -2.67 7.51 -2.05
CA SER A 281 -1.89 8.16 -0.99
C SER A 281 -0.67 7.39 -0.53
N GLY A 282 -0.56 6.09 -0.84
CA GLY A 282 0.67 5.32 -0.60
C GLY A 282 1.78 5.56 -1.62
N LEU A 283 1.47 6.19 -2.76
CA LEU A 283 2.44 6.39 -3.85
C LEU A 283 3.66 7.20 -3.41
N PRO A 284 3.55 8.29 -2.63
CA PRO A 284 4.73 9.01 -2.16
C PRO A 284 5.67 8.13 -1.31
N GLN A 285 5.16 7.23 -0.47
CA GLN A 285 6.01 6.28 0.26
C GLN A 285 6.70 5.27 -0.67
N TYR A 286 5.99 4.77 -1.69
CA TYR A 286 6.57 3.93 -2.73
C TYR A 286 7.73 4.65 -3.45
N GLU A 287 7.52 5.90 -3.85
CA GLU A 287 8.53 6.67 -4.59
C GLU A 287 9.78 6.93 -3.76
N ARG A 288 9.65 7.19 -2.46
CA ARG A 288 10.79 7.49 -1.56
C ARG A 288 11.66 6.28 -1.20
N ILE A 289 11.22 5.05 -1.47
CA ILE A 289 12.02 3.84 -1.16
C ILE A 289 13.26 3.82 -2.07
N ARG A 290 14.41 3.54 -1.46
CA ARG A 290 15.71 3.43 -2.12
C ARG A 290 16.34 2.06 -1.87
N PHE A 291 17.03 1.54 -2.88
CA PHE A 291 17.83 0.30 -2.79
C PHE A 291 19.31 0.67 -2.84
N THR A 292 20.02 0.50 -1.73
CA THR A 292 21.36 1.05 -1.52
C THR A 292 22.41 0.02 -1.13
N ASP A 293 22.02 -1.22 -0.83
CA ASP A 293 22.93 -2.28 -0.35
C ASP A 293 23.28 -3.33 -1.43
N GLY A 294 22.80 -3.15 -2.67
CA GLY A 294 23.01 -4.11 -3.76
C GLY A 294 22.19 -5.40 -3.66
N GLY A 295 21.28 -5.51 -2.69
CA GLY A 295 20.39 -6.67 -2.56
C GLY A 295 19.35 -6.77 -3.69
N ASP A 296 18.76 -7.96 -3.83
CA ASP A 296 17.68 -8.25 -4.77
C ASP A 296 16.34 -7.70 -4.24
N TRP A 297 16.20 -6.38 -4.22
CA TRP A 297 14.99 -5.68 -3.78
C TRP A 297 14.15 -5.25 -4.97
N PHE A 298 12.82 -5.31 -4.82
CA PHE A 298 11.90 -4.67 -5.74
C PHE A 298 10.69 -4.06 -5.03
N LYS A 299 10.12 -3.05 -5.66
CA LYS A 299 8.85 -2.45 -5.28
C LYS A 299 7.89 -2.47 -6.47
N SER A 300 6.60 -2.64 -6.17
CA SER A 300 5.55 -2.57 -7.18
C SER A 300 4.30 -1.87 -6.63
N ALA A 301 3.62 -1.11 -7.48
CA ALA A 301 2.37 -0.44 -7.15
C ALA A 301 1.27 -0.86 -8.13
N PHE A 302 0.07 -1.13 -7.63
CA PHE A 302 -1.13 -1.45 -8.40
C PHE A 302 -2.27 -0.50 -8.04
N TYR A 303 -2.79 0.20 -9.04
CA TYR A 303 -4.04 0.95 -8.96
C TYR A 303 -5.15 0.16 -9.66
N VAL A 304 -6.12 -0.32 -8.88
CA VAL A 304 -7.14 -1.28 -9.32
C VAL A 304 -8.42 -0.54 -9.66
N TYR A 305 -8.83 -0.59 -10.93
CA TYR A 305 -10.05 0.06 -11.36
C TYR A 305 -11.27 -0.59 -10.68
N ARG A 306 -12.22 0.24 -10.22
CA ARG A 306 -13.45 -0.13 -9.50
C ARG A 306 -13.29 -0.78 -8.12
N ALA A 307 -12.07 -1.00 -7.62
CA ALA A 307 -11.87 -1.43 -6.25
C ALA A 307 -12.11 -0.26 -5.27
N ASN A 308 -12.76 -0.55 -4.14
CA ASN A 308 -13.01 0.41 -3.05
C ASN A 308 -12.04 0.19 -1.86
N HIS A 309 -12.22 0.94 -0.77
CA HIS A 309 -11.44 0.78 0.46
C HIS A 309 -11.79 -0.51 1.18
N GLY A 310 -13.08 -0.76 1.42
CA GLY A 310 -13.51 -1.77 2.39
C GLY A 310 -13.34 -3.22 1.95
N GLN A 311 -13.54 -3.56 0.68
CA GLN A 311 -13.75 -4.97 0.28
C GLN A 311 -12.50 -5.86 0.37
N TRP A 312 -11.31 -5.29 0.59
CA TRP A 312 -10.09 -6.04 0.95
C TRP A 312 -10.24 -6.80 2.28
N ASN A 313 -11.09 -6.29 3.17
CA ASN A 313 -11.42 -6.85 4.47
C ASN A 313 -12.88 -7.35 4.46
N THR A 314 -13.13 -8.61 4.83
CA THR A 314 -14.47 -9.19 4.74
C THR A 314 -15.48 -8.62 5.74
N VAL A 315 -15.04 -7.83 6.72
CA VAL A 315 -15.91 -7.17 7.72
C VAL A 315 -16.37 -5.79 7.26
N TRP A 316 -15.55 -5.05 6.51
CA TRP A 316 -15.82 -3.64 6.19
C TRP A 316 -16.83 -3.44 5.06
N GLY A 317 -16.83 -4.33 4.06
CA GLY A 317 -17.82 -4.33 2.98
C GLY A 317 -17.63 -3.20 1.95
N ASN A 318 -18.73 -2.80 1.30
CA ASN A 318 -18.72 -1.86 0.17
C ASN A 318 -19.10 -0.41 0.54
N LYS A 319 -19.40 -0.15 1.81
CA LYS A 319 -19.86 1.14 2.31
C LYS A 319 -18.72 1.84 3.04
N ASP A 320 -17.72 2.28 2.29
CA ASP A 320 -16.61 3.09 2.82
C ASP A 320 -17.19 4.28 3.59
N ASN A 321 -16.62 4.62 4.76
CA ASN A 321 -17.15 5.63 5.70
C ASN A 321 -18.52 5.31 6.35
N GLY A 322 -18.91 4.04 6.39
CA GLY A 322 -20.02 3.56 7.21
C GLY A 322 -21.38 3.51 6.51
N PRO A 323 -22.45 3.12 7.23
CA PRO A 323 -23.69 2.59 6.63
C PRO A 323 -24.48 3.60 5.79
N ARG A 324 -24.23 4.91 5.95
CA ARG A 324 -24.92 5.98 5.22
C ARG A 324 -24.23 6.36 3.91
N SER A 325 -23.07 5.78 3.60
CA SER A 325 -22.27 6.23 2.46
C SER A 325 -22.88 5.97 1.09
N GLY A 326 -23.78 4.99 0.97
CA GLY A 326 -24.57 4.80 -0.26
C GLY A 326 -25.46 5.99 -0.66
N ARG A 327 -25.59 7.04 0.18
CA ARG A 327 -26.25 8.30 -0.18
C ARG A 327 -25.38 9.22 -1.04
N PHE A 328 -24.06 9.03 -1.03
CA PHE A 328 -23.09 9.90 -1.71
C PHE A 328 -22.01 9.13 -2.48
N LEU A 329 -21.90 7.82 -2.31
CA LEU A 329 -21.07 6.92 -3.12
C LEU A 329 -21.94 6.16 -4.14
N ASP A 330 -21.51 6.10 -5.40
CA ASP A 330 -22.15 5.24 -6.40
C ASP A 330 -21.62 3.81 -6.32
N LEU A 331 -22.28 2.99 -5.50
CA LEU A 331 -21.87 1.62 -5.22
C LEU A 331 -22.04 0.67 -6.42
N ARG A 332 -22.82 1.06 -7.44
CA ARG A 332 -23.10 0.22 -8.62
C ARG A 332 -21.86 0.00 -9.47
N GLY A 333 -20.92 0.95 -9.43
CA GLY A 333 -19.67 0.90 -10.17
C GLY A 333 -18.61 0.00 -9.57
N LEU A 334 -18.80 -0.54 -8.35
CA LEU A 334 -17.75 -1.28 -7.67
C LEU A 334 -17.48 -2.64 -8.31
N LEU A 335 -16.22 -3.09 -8.17
CA LEU A 335 -15.83 -4.46 -8.44
C LEU A 335 -16.55 -5.38 -7.43
N PRO A 336 -17.02 -6.59 -7.82
CA PRO A 336 -17.57 -7.51 -6.83
C PRO A 336 -16.57 -7.81 -5.71
N PRO A 337 -17.02 -7.94 -4.43
CA PRO A 337 -16.11 -8.16 -3.30
C PRO A 337 -15.18 -9.37 -3.48
N ALA A 338 -15.69 -10.47 -4.05
CA ALA A 338 -14.91 -11.67 -4.31
C ALA A 338 -13.81 -11.44 -5.36
N ALA A 339 -14.09 -10.64 -6.39
CA ALA A 339 -13.09 -10.27 -7.39
C ALA A 339 -12.00 -9.39 -6.78
N GLN A 340 -12.35 -8.42 -5.92
CA GLN A 340 -11.36 -7.57 -5.26
C GLN A 340 -10.46 -8.40 -4.34
N ARG A 341 -11.02 -9.34 -3.58
CA ARG A 341 -10.21 -10.26 -2.76
C ARG A 341 -9.37 -11.22 -3.58
N LYS A 342 -9.88 -11.74 -4.70
CA LYS A 342 -9.09 -12.57 -5.64
C LYS A 342 -7.85 -11.82 -6.14
N PHE A 343 -7.97 -10.53 -6.44
CA PHE A 343 -6.80 -9.71 -6.77
C PHE A 343 -5.77 -9.68 -5.62
N ALA A 344 -6.21 -9.49 -4.37
CA ALA A 344 -5.33 -9.51 -3.21
C ALA A 344 -4.69 -10.90 -3.01
N GLU A 345 -5.46 -11.99 -3.10
CA GLU A 345 -4.95 -13.36 -3.01
C GLU A 345 -3.83 -13.61 -4.02
N VAL A 346 -4.02 -13.20 -5.29
CA VAL A 346 -3.03 -13.39 -6.35
C VAL A 346 -1.78 -12.56 -6.09
N THR A 347 -1.94 -11.24 -5.91
CA THR A 347 -0.82 -10.31 -5.88
C THR A 347 -0.01 -10.40 -4.59
N ILE A 348 -0.67 -10.52 -3.43
CA ILE A 348 0.00 -10.65 -2.14
C ILE A 348 0.75 -11.97 -2.05
N THR A 349 0.11 -13.08 -2.45
CA THR A 349 0.77 -14.39 -2.39
C THR A 349 1.94 -14.49 -3.35
N ALA A 350 1.79 -14.05 -4.60
CA ALA A 350 2.88 -14.00 -5.57
C ALA A 350 4.07 -13.16 -5.07
N PHE A 351 3.77 -12.03 -4.43
CA PHE A 351 4.78 -11.13 -3.89
C PHE A 351 5.57 -11.81 -2.77
N LEU A 352 4.87 -12.40 -1.79
CA LEU A 352 5.52 -13.09 -0.67
C LEU A 352 6.28 -14.35 -1.10
N GLU A 353 5.79 -15.09 -2.10
CA GLU A 353 6.52 -16.21 -2.71
C GLU A 353 7.82 -15.73 -3.37
N ALA A 354 7.77 -14.61 -4.10
CA ALA A 354 8.96 -14.04 -4.75
C ALA A 354 9.98 -13.52 -3.72
N THR A 355 9.53 -12.79 -2.70
CA THR A 355 10.42 -12.03 -1.80
C THR A 355 10.88 -12.79 -0.56
N LEU A 356 10.09 -13.75 -0.07
CA LEU A 356 10.44 -14.56 1.10
C LEU A 356 10.87 -15.99 0.72
N ARG A 357 10.42 -16.53 -0.41
CA ARG A 357 10.75 -17.90 -0.83
C ARG A 357 11.58 -17.98 -2.10
N GLY A 358 11.95 -16.84 -2.69
CA GLY A 358 12.81 -16.79 -3.88
C GLY A 358 12.14 -17.37 -5.13
N ARG A 359 10.81 -17.50 -5.17
CA ARG A 359 10.06 -17.98 -6.33
C ARG A 359 9.99 -16.87 -7.41
N ARG A 360 11.13 -16.60 -8.06
CA ARG A 360 11.27 -15.53 -9.08
C ARG A 360 10.37 -15.70 -10.29
N GLU A 361 9.82 -16.90 -10.49
CA GLU A 361 8.78 -17.20 -11.48
C GLU A 361 7.58 -16.26 -11.38
N TYR A 362 7.29 -15.72 -10.18
CA TYR A 362 6.20 -14.76 -9.94
C TYR A 362 6.59 -13.30 -10.21
N LEU A 363 7.88 -12.96 -10.31
CA LEU A 363 8.34 -11.58 -10.51
C LEU A 363 7.76 -10.91 -11.79
N PRO A 364 7.58 -11.61 -12.93
CA PRO A 364 6.98 -11.01 -14.12
C PRO A 364 5.60 -10.37 -13.90
N LEU A 365 4.78 -10.88 -12.95
CA LEU A 365 3.49 -10.27 -12.59
C LEU A 365 3.62 -8.79 -12.20
N PHE A 366 4.69 -8.45 -11.49
CA PHE A 366 4.92 -7.11 -10.94
C PHE A 366 5.56 -6.17 -11.96
N ARG A 367 6.38 -6.71 -12.87
CA ARG A 367 6.97 -5.96 -13.99
C ARG A 367 5.92 -5.61 -15.03
N ASP A 368 5.06 -6.57 -15.37
CA ASP A 368 3.98 -6.40 -16.34
C ASP A 368 2.79 -7.29 -15.99
N HIS A 369 1.74 -6.70 -15.41
CA HIS A 369 0.55 -7.43 -14.98
C HIS A 369 -0.17 -8.17 -16.14
N ARG A 370 0.05 -7.75 -17.40
CA ARG A 370 -0.57 -8.34 -18.59
C ARG A 370 -0.16 -9.80 -18.81
N VAL A 371 0.97 -10.22 -18.23
CA VAL A 371 1.47 -11.60 -18.34
C VAL A 371 0.72 -12.58 -17.43
N ALA A 372 -0.07 -12.08 -16.48
CA ALA A 372 -0.81 -12.91 -15.53
C ALA A 372 -2.13 -13.46 -16.10
N GLY A 373 -2.67 -12.81 -17.13
CA GLY A 373 -3.90 -13.23 -17.81
C GLY A 373 -5.05 -13.52 -16.84
N GLY A 374 -5.63 -14.71 -16.95
CA GLY A 374 -6.81 -15.15 -16.21
C GLY A 374 -6.66 -15.26 -14.68
N TRP A 375 -5.47 -15.05 -14.11
CA TRP A 375 -5.33 -14.96 -12.65
C TRP A 375 -5.99 -13.69 -12.09
N LEU A 376 -5.88 -12.58 -12.83
CA LEU A 376 -6.41 -11.30 -12.38
C LEU A 376 -7.90 -11.17 -12.73
N PRO A 377 -8.70 -10.55 -11.84
CA PRO A 377 -10.07 -10.20 -12.17
C PRO A 377 -10.19 -9.31 -13.41
N LYS A 378 -11.33 -9.40 -14.11
CA LYS A 378 -11.62 -8.52 -15.25
C LYS A 378 -11.90 -7.09 -14.78
N THR A 379 -10.89 -6.25 -14.84
CA THR A 379 -10.92 -4.80 -14.65
C THR A 379 -9.62 -4.21 -15.22
N MET A 380 -9.49 -2.89 -15.16
CA MET A 380 -8.30 -2.18 -15.62
C MET A 380 -7.29 -2.00 -14.48
N TYR A 381 -6.01 -1.99 -14.81
CA TYR A 381 -4.92 -1.83 -13.86
C TYR A 381 -3.93 -0.77 -14.35
N THR A 382 -3.44 0.06 -13.42
CA THR A 382 -2.25 0.89 -13.64
C THR A 382 -1.17 0.42 -12.69
N THR A 383 0.02 0.15 -13.21
CA THR A 383 1.11 -0.44 -12.43
C THR A 383 2.38 0.39 -12.48
N ARG A 384 3.16 0.37 -11.39
CA ARG A 384 4.56 0.81 -11.36
C ARG A 384 5.44 -0.33 -10.84
N PHE A 385 6.69 -0.36 -11.30
CA PHE A 385 7.68 -1.34 -10.89
C PHE A 385 9.06 -0.70 -10.86
N GLU A 386 9.85 -1.02 -9.83
CA GLU A 386 11.25 -0.66 -9.73
C GLU A 386 11.99 -1.79 -9.00
N GLU A 387 13.20 -2.11 -9.43
CA GLU A 387 14.08 -3.08 -8.78
C GLU A 387 15.48 -2.50 -8.56
N SER A 388 16.32 -3.18 -7.78
CA SER A 388 17.68 -2.71 -7.43
C SER A 388 18.62 -2.43 -8.62
N GLY A 389 18.31 -2.99 -9.79
CA GLY A 389 18.99 -2.69 -11.05
C GLY A 389 18.58 -1.36 -11.70
N PHE A 390 17.52 -0.71 -11.24
CA PHE A 390 17.05 0.56 -11.78
C PHE A 390 18.10 1.67 -11.59
N ARG A 391 18.24 2.52 -12.60
CA ARG A 391 19.12 3.69 -12.60
C ARG A 391 18.30 4.90 -13.05
N ALA A 392 18.06 5.83 -12.12
CA ALA A 392 17.31 7.05 -12.41
C ALA A 392 18.18 7.98 -13.27
N ALA A 393 17.76 8.22 -14.51
CA ALA A 393 18.39 9.24 -15.36
C ALA A 393 17.83 10.63 -15.06
N ALA A 394 16.51 10.74 -14.88
CA ALA A 394 15.82 11.97 -14.49
C ALA A 394 14.52 11.61 -13.75
N ASP A 395 14.55 11.72 -12.43
CA ASP A 395 13.41 11.64 -11.51
C ASP A 395 12.90 13.03 -11.07
N PHE A 396 13.68 14.09 -11.37
CA PHE A 396 13.34 15.51 -11.13
C PHE A 396 13.27 15.91 -9.65
N GLU A 397 13.91 15.14 -8.76
CA GLU A 397 13.86 15.37 -7.30
C GLU A 397 15.11 16.08 -6.74
N ASP A 398 16.23 16.08 -7.47
CA ASP A 398 17.55 16.38 -6.88
C ASP A 398 17.91 17.87 -6.82
N ASP A 399 17.55 18.64 -7.86
CA ASP A 399 17.90 20.06 -7.96
C ASP A 399 16.78 20.90 -8.63
N VAL A 400 17.09 22.15 -8.96
CA VAL A 400 16.17 23.10 -9.62
C VAL A 400 16.61 23.48 -11.04
N ASP A 401 17.73 22.92 -11.50
CA ASP A 401 18.27 23.17 -12.84
C ASP A 401 17.59 22.21 -13.81
N VAL A 402 16.62 22.75 -14.56
CA VAL A 402 15.82 21.98 -15.52
C VAL A 402 16.65 21.32 -16.63
N THR A 403 17.95 21.64 -16.76
CA THR A 403 18.86 21.10 -17.78
C THR A 403 19.70 19.91 -17.31
N THR A 404 19.58 19.50 -16.03
CA THR A 404 20.32 18.39 -15.43
C THR A 404 19.40 17.24 -15.05
N GLY A 405 19.89 16.00 -15.17
CA GLY A 405 19.19 14.82 -14.66
C GLY A 405 19.69 14.39 -13.29
N SER A 406 19.05 13.37 -12.71
CA SER A 406 19.32 12.87 -11.35
C SER A 406 20.72 12.29 -11.16
N ALA A 407 21.32 11.79 -12.25
CA ALA A 407 22.68 11.29 -12.24
C ALA A 407 23.63 12.31 -12.87
N PRO A 408 24.78 12.61 -12.21
CA PRO A 408 25.82 13.43 -12.82
C PRO A 408 26.21 12.93 -14.21
N GLY A 409 26.13 13.80 -15.22
CA GLY A 409 26.37 13.46 -16.62
C GLY A 409 25.11 13.19 -17.45
N VAL A 410 23.92 13.26 -16.85
CA VAL A 410 22.66 13.35 -17.60
C VAL A 410 22.35 14.81 -17.92
N ARG A 411 21.99 15.07 -19.18
CA ARG A 411 21.58 16.40 -19.66
C ARG A 411 20.18 16.34 -20.26
N LEU A 412 19.40 17.37 -19.97
CA LEU A 412 18.04 17.53 -20.44
C LEU A 412 17.98 18.78 -21.34
N ALA A 413 17.33 18.65 -22.49
CA ALA A 413 17.17 19.75 -23.43
C ALA A 413 15.76 19.81 -23.98
N GLY A 414 15.21 21.01 -24.08
CA GLY A 414 13.97 21.29 -24.78
C GLY A 414 14.23 22.09 -26.05
N ASP A 415 13.64 21.67 -27.17
CA ASP A 415 13.60 22.45 -28.40
C ASP A 415 12.17 22.72 -28.84
N SER A 416 11.91 23.98 -29.21
CA SER A 416 10.60 24.44 -29.64
C SER A 416 9.48 24.12 -28.63
N LEU A 417 9.78 24.11 -27.32
CA LEU A 417 8.77 23.97 -26.28
C LEU A 417 8.16 25.33 -25.92
N ALA A 418 6.84 25.36 -25.74
CA ALA A 418 6.13 26.51 -25.18
C ALA A 418 6.10 26.50 -23.65
N THR A 419 6.27 25.32 -23.04
CA THR A 419 6.40 25.15 -21.59
C THR A 419 7.43 24.07 -21.33
N TRP A 420 8.41 24.38 -20.49
CA TRP A 420 9.34 23.44 -19.91
C TRP A 420 9.67 23.94 -18.50
N LYS A 421 9.29 23.14 -17.51
CA LYS A 421 9.60 23.38 -16.10
C LYS A 421 9.52 22.07 -15.33
N GLU A 422 10.11 22.04 -14.15
CA GLU A 422 9.88 20.99 -13.18
C GLU A 422 8.90 21.50 -12.12
N ALA A 423 7.93 20.67 -11.75
CA ALA A 423 7.00 21.00 -10.67
C ALA A 423 6.33 19.75 -10.10
N LEU A 424 5.84 19.89 -8.86
CA LEU A 424 5.13 18.85 -8.14
C LEU A 424 3.93 18.31 -8.93
N VAL A 425 3.81 16.99 -8.97
CA VAL A 425 2.66 16.30 -9.54
C VAL A 425 1.49 16.40 -8.58
N PRO A 426 0.33 16.98 -8.97
CA PRO A 426 -0.83 17.05 -8.10
C PRO A 426 -1.53 15.69 -7.98
N PHE A 427 -2.22 15.47 -6.86
CA PHE A 427 -3.30 14.48 -6.81
C PHE A 427 -4.57 15.04 -7.46
N ARG A 428 -5.56 14.18 -7.70
CA ARG A 428 -6.89 14.61 -8.17
C ARG A 428 -7.62 15.53 -7.19
N THR A 429 -7.24 15.48 -5.91
CA THR A 429 -7.78 16.35 -4.86
C THR A 429 -7.05 17.69 -4.89
N ARG A 430 -7.82 18.78 -4.84
CA ARG A 430 -7.27 20.14 -4.83
C ARG A 430 -6.24 20.32 -3.71
N ASN A 431 -5.18 21.07 -3.99
CA ASN A 431 -4.14 21.45 -3.04
C ASN A 431 -3.41 20.26 -2.38
N SER A 432 -3.36 19.11 -3.05
CA SER A 432 -2.63 17.94 -2.60
C SER A 432 -1.68 17.48 -3.71
N THR A 433 -0.48 17.04 -3.34
CA THR A 433 0.56 16.62 -4.28
C THR A 433 1.04 15.22 -3.97
N GLN A 434 1.60 14.56 -4.98
CA GLN A 434 2.20 13.24 -4.88
C GLN A 434 3.60 13.28 -4.25
N PHE A 435 4.03 14.45 -3.75
CA PHE A 435 5.35 14.73 -3.18
C PHE A 435 6.52 14.23 -4.04
N HIS A 436 6.34 14.28 -5.36
CA HIS A 436 7.37 14.14 -6.39
C HIS A 436 7.07 15.14 -7.51
N ASN A 437 8.12 15.55 -8.20
CA ASN A 437 8.14 16.41 -9.36
C ASN A 437 8.02 15.59 -10.65
N ALA A 438 7.75 16.32 -11.73
CA ALA A 438 7.91 15.83 -13.09
C ALA A 438 8.32 16.99 -14.00
N ALA A 439 8.91 16.68 -15.15
CA ALA A 439 9.01 17.63 -16.24
C ALA A 439 7.63 17.92 -16.85
N TRP A 440 7.21 19.18 -16.80
CA TRP A 440 6.01 19.69 -17.45
C TRP A 440 6.38 20.26 -18.81
N ILE A 441 6.04 19.49 -19.84
CA ILE A 441 6.40 19.79 -21.23
C ILE A 441 5.12 20.12 -21.99
N GLY A 442 5.13 21.25 -22.70
CA GLY A 442 3.99 21.69 -23.49
C GLY A 442 4.44 22.37 -24.77
N TRP A 443 3.77 22.04 -25.87
CA TRP A 443 3.92 22.72 -27.15
C TRP A 443 2.56 22.81 -27.84
N ASN A 444 2.44 23.72 -28.80
CA ASN A 444 1.31 23.75 -29.71
C ASN A 444 1.81 23.85 -31.16
N ASN A 445 0.91 23.73 -32.12
CA ASN A 445 1.26 23.74 -33.54
C ASN A 445 1.57 25.15 -34.11
N ARG A 446 1.37 26.22 -33.33
CA ARG A 446 1.57 27.61 -33.76
C ARG A 446 2.98 28.07 -33.40
N ILE A 447 3.74 28.49 -34.40
CA ILE A 447 5.02 29.15 -34.20
C ILE A 447 4.76 30.63 -33.88
N ALA A 448 5.44 31.17 -32.86
CA ALA A 448 5.39 32.59 -32.54
C ALA A 448 6.01 33.42 -33.68
N GLY A 449 5.35 34.52 -34.08
CA GLY A 449 5.75 35.38 -35.18
C GLY A 449 4.56 35.88 -36.01
N ASP A 450 4.82 36.61 -37.09
CA ASP A 450 3.79 37.27 -37.91
C ASP A 450 2.89 36.28 -38.66
N ASP A 451 3.43 35.12 -39.05
CA ASP A 451 2.68 34.01 -39.64
C ASP A 451 2.55 32.83 -38.65
N THR A 452 1.58 32.95 -37.75
CA THR A 452 1.25 31.89 -36.78
C THR A 452 0.60 30.65 -37.39
N THR A 453 0.35 30.64 -38.72
CA THR A 453 -0.22 29.49 -39.44
C THR A 453 0.85 28.55 -39.98
N ARG A 454 2.11 28.99 -40.02
CA ARG A 454 3.24 28.16 -40.45
C ARG A 454 3.48 27.01 -39.49
N MET A 455 3.38 25.78 -40.01
CA MET A 455 3.73 24.56 -39.28
C MET A 455 5.25 24.34 -39.34
N GLY A 456 5.92 24.36 -38.19
CA GLY A 456 7.35 24.04 -38.07
C GLY A 456 7.62 22.56 -37.71
N ARG A 457 8.90 22.16 -37.62
CA ARG A 457 9.32 20.83 -37.10
C ARG A 457 8.66 20.55 -35.74
N PRO A 458 8.37 19.29 -35.36
CA PRO A 458 7.81 18.97 -34.04
C PRO A 458 8.69 19.50 -32.90
N ALA A 459 8.07 19.82 -31.76
CA ALA A 459 8.83 20.15 -30.57
C ALA A 459 9.50 18.88 -30.02
N ALA A 460 10.66 19.04 -29.39
CA ALA A 460 11.44 17.93 -28.88
C ALA A 460 11.82 18.15 -27.40
N TYR A 461 11.89 17.05 -26.67
CA TYR A 461 12.49 16.98 -25.35
C TYR A 461 13.47 15.82 -25.35
N GLU A 462 14.72 16.12 -25.05
CA GLU A 462 15.84 15.20 -25.19
C GLU A 462 16.47 14.93 -23.83
N LEU A 463 16.77 13.65 -23.59
CA LEU A 463 17.59 13.19 -22.48
C LEU A 463 18.85 12.56 -23.07
N ALA A 464 20.00 13.13 -22.73
CA ALA A 464 21.30 12.64 -23.14
C ALA A 464 22.06 12.03 -21.95
N LEU A 465 22.59 10.82 -22.12
CA LEU A 465 23.51 10.20 -21.17
C LEU A 465 24.94 10.37 -21.69
N GLY A 466 25.83 10.94 -20.89
CA GLY A 466 27.25 11.01 -21.22
C GLY A 466 27.91 9.62 -21.34
N ASP A 467 28.93 9.49 -22.19
CA ASP A 467 29.60 8.22 -22.48
C ASP A 467 30.16 7.52 -21.22
N SER A 468 30.74 8.29 -20.29
CA SER A 468 31.22 7.77 -19.01
C SER A 468 30.11 7.11 -18.19
N LEU A 469 28.92 7.73 -18.16
CA LEU A 469 27.77 7.20 -17.43
C LEU A 469 27.18 5.97 -18.12
N ARG A 470 27.07 6.03 -19.46
CA ARG A 470 26.65 4.89 -20.28
C ARG A 470 27.53 3.66 -20.05
N SER A 471 28.85 3.86 -19.98
CA SER A 471 29.82 2.80 -19.66
C SER A 471 29.67 2.31 -18.22
N ALA A 472 29.60 3.22 -17.24
CA ALA A 472 29.45 2.87 -15.83
C ALA A 472 28.15 2.10 -15.52
N TRP A 473 27.07 2.40 -16.24
CA TRP A 473 25.80 1.70 -16.12
C TRP A 473 25.72 0.42 -16.95
N GLY A 474 26.71 0.15 -17.80
CA GLY A 474 26.71 -1.01 -18.69
C GLY A 474 25.56 -1.00 -19.69
N VAL A 475 25.16 0.17 -20.20
CA VAL A 475 24.02 0.29 -21.12
C VAL A 475 24.32 -0.43 -22.43
N ASP A 476 23.57 -1.49 -22.69
CA ASP A 476 23.73 -2.41 -23.82
C ASP A 476 22.39 -2.70 -24.52
N ARG A 477 22.37 -3.71 -25.39
CA ARG A 477 21.16 -4.11 -26.14
C ARG A 477 20.09 -4.79 -25.27
N ALA A 478 20.43 -5.24 -24.07
CA ALA A 478 19.50 -5.84 -23.12
C ALA A 478 18.89 -4.80 -22.17
N SER A 479 19.42 -3.57 -22.17
CA SER A 479 18.92 -2.45 -21.39
C SER A 479 17.57 -1.95 -21.91
N ALA A 480 16.70 -1.49 -21.00
CA ALA A 480 15.40 -0.92 -21.34
C ALA A 480 15.25 0.50 -20.77
N LEU A 481 14.73 1.42 -21.57
CA LEU A 481 14.31 2.73 -21.10
C LEU A 481 12.89 2.62 -20.52
N VAL A 482 12.73 3.03 -19.27
CA VAL A 482 11.43 3.12 -18.60
C VAL A 482 11.12 4.60 -18.35
N PHE A 483 9.94 5.05 -18.77
CA PHE A 483 9.47 6.41 -18.50
C PHE A 483 7.96 6.40 -18.29
N SER A 484 7.47 7.41 -17.57
CA SER A 484 6.03 7.66 -17.37
C SER A 484 5.64 8.95 -18.06
N LEU A 485 4.49 8.95 -18.74
CA LEU A 485 3.95 10.12 -19.42
C LEU A 485 2.46 10.24 -19.13
N ALA A 486 2.00 11.46 -18.84
CA ALA A 486 0.59 11.77 -18.66
C ALA A 486 0.23 13.04 -19.45
N PRO A 487 -0.86 13.03 -20.24
CA PRO A 487 -1.38 14.24 -20.87
C PRO A 487 -2.13 15.10 -19.86
N THR A 488 -2.21 16.41 -20.13
CA THR A 488 -3.02 17.36 -19.36
C THR A 488 -3.92 18.16 -20.30
N ASP A 489 -4.98 18.77 -19.77
CA ASP A 489 -5.86 19.66 -20.54
C ASP A 489 -5.27 21.07 -20.72
N ALA A 490 -4.04 21.30 -20.23
CA ALA A 490 -3.37 22.58 -20.41
C ALA A 490 -3.14 22.85 -21.90
N LYS A 491 -3.45 24.07 -22.34
CA LYS A 491 -3.20 24.52 -23.71
C LYS A 491 -1.97 25.44 -23.71
N PRO A 492 -0.81 24.97 -24.18
CA PRO A 492 0.39 25.78 -24.24
C PRO A 492 0.22 26.95 -25.21
N GLY A 493 0.90 28.07 -24.93
CA GLY A 493 0.98 29.21 -25.83
C GLY A 493 1.79 28.91 -27.10
N PRO A 494 1.86 29.84 -28.08
CA PRO A 494 2.72 29.70 -29.25
C PRO A 494 4.17 29.37 -28.86
N ARG A 495 4.85 28.55 -29.67
CA ARG A 495 6.22 28.10 -29.41
C ARG A 495 7.23 28.82 -30.29
N GLN A 496 8.49 28.87 -29.84
CA GLN A 496 9.60 29.33 -30.69
C GLN A 496 9.83 28.34 -31.85
N PRO A 497 10.36 28.77 -33.00
CA PRO A 497 10.78 27.84 -34.05
C PRO A 497 11.85 26.86 -33.51
N ALA A 498 11.88 25.65 -34.07
CA ALA A 498 12.92 24.67 -33.75
C ALA A 498 14.30 25.20 -34.12
N ARG A 499 15.31 24.84 -33.32
CA ARG A 499 16.71 25.13 -33.64
C ARG A 499 17.16 24.32 -34.84
N ASP A 500 18.09 24.88 -35.61
CA ASP A 500 18.48 24.28 -36.88
C ASP A 500 19.24 22.96 -36.75
#